data_AF-A0A8S3U7F5-F1
#
_entry.id   AF-A0A8S3U7F5-F1
#
_cell.length_a   1.000
_cell.length_b   1.000
_cell.length_c   1.000
_cell.angle_alpha   90.00
_cell.angle_beta   90.00
_cell.angle_gamma   90.00
#
_symmetry.space_group_name_H-M   'P 1'
#
loop_
_entity.id
_entity.type
_entity.pdbx_description
1 polymer ?
#
loop_
_entity_poly.entity_id
_entity_poly.type
_entity_poly.pdbx_seq_one_letter_code
_entity_poly.pdbx_strand_id
1 'polypeptide(L)'
;MAPLLEEEEKYVRLALLLKGVTPRAVRTYFDRLFPPSYLPSTLNTNYNTLDDLKFKRVLNQTQWNLLFPKNGLPVSTTFDVTLMICLIRNLTSVSQPINGLTNYHYKERASPGADLARIKWYRNILAHPEEMPTVDFNTAWSNISAVSDSLVSVILI
;
A
#
# COMPACT_ATOMS: atom_id res chain seq x y z
N MET A 1 -9.21 34.21 -4.03
CA MET A 1 -9.54 32.79 -3.79
C MET A 1 -10.14 32.71 -2.40
N ALA A 2 -11.33 32.14 -2.23
CA ALA A 2 -11.92 31.97 -0.90
C ALA A 2 -11.10 30.95 -0.09
N PRO A 3 -10.97 31.11 1.24
CA PRO A 3 -10.36 30.10 2.09
C PRO A 3 -11.19 28.81 2.05
N LEU A 4 -10.52 27.68 2.20
CA LEU A 4 -11.17 26.37 2.32
C LEU A 4 -11.98 26.30 3.62
N LEU A 5 -13.05 25.51 3.61
CA LEU A 5 -13.73 25.11 4.83
C LEU A 5 -12.82 24.19 5.65
N GLU A 6 -13.01 24.17 6.97
CA GLU A 6 -12.17 23.37 7.89
C GLU A 6 -12.12 21.88 7.50
N GLU A 7 -13.23 21.33 7.02
CA GLU A 7 -13.32 19.93 6.56
C GLU A 7 -12.55 19.69 5.26
N GLU A 8 -12.55 20.65 4.34
CA GLU A 8 -11.78 20.58 3.10
C GLU A 8 -10.28 20.61 3.38
N GLU A 9 -9.84 21.45 4.33
CA GLU A 9 -8.44 21.48 4.77
C GLU A 9 -8.01 20.15 5.38
N LYS A 10 -8.84 19.57 6.27
CA LYS A 10 -8.60 18.26 6.88
C LYS A 10 -8.51 17.16 5.82
N TYR A 11 -9.42 17.15 4.85
CA TYR A 11 -9.39 16.22 3.72
C TYR A 11 -8.11 16.34 2.90
N VAL A 12 -7.72 17.57 2.53
CA VAL A 12 -6.50 17.82 1.75
C VAL A 12 -5.26 17.34 2.51
N ARG A 13 -5.17 17.60 3.82
CA ARG A 13 -4.06 17.12 4.65
C ARG A 13 -3.96 15.61 4.68
N LEU A 14 -5.07 14.89 4.85
CA LEU A 14 -5.09 13.42 4.79
C LEU A 14 -4.69 12.91 3.40
N ALA A 15 -5.19 13.54 2.34
CA ALA A 15 -4.83 13.18 0.97
C ALA A 15 -3.34 13.34 0.71
N LEU A 16 -2.72 14.41 1.20
CA LEU A 16 -1.27 14.64 1.10
C LEU A 16 -0.48 13.59 1.88
N LEU A 17 -0.93 13.22 3.08
CA LEU A 17 -0.30 12.16 3.87
C LEU A 17 -0.34 10.82 3.12
N LEU A 18 -1.51 10.46 2.57
CA LEU A 18 -1.72 9.21 1.85
C LEU A 18 -1.07 9.16 0.46
N LYS A 19 -0.97 10.30 -0.24
CA LYS A 19 -0.34 10.37 -1.58
C LYS A 19 1.15 10.65 -1.53
N GLY A 20 1.65 11.27 -0.47
CA GLY A 20 3.04 11.68 -0.34
C GLY A 20 3.85 10.82 0.62
N VAL A 21 3.36 10.56 1.82
CA VAL A 21 4.13 9.87 2.87
C VAL A 21 3.98 8.36 2.76
N THR A 22 2.75 7.85 2.71
CA THR A 22 2.54 6.39 2.71
C THR A 22 3.21 5.64 1.54
N PRO A 23 3.29 6.17 0.31
CA PRO A 23 4.02 5.49 -0.76
C PRO A 23 5.51 5.34 -0.50
N ARG A 24 6.12 6.30 0.20
CA ARG A 24 7.53 6.21 0.58
C ARG A 24 7.73 5.17 1.67
N ALA A 25 6.89 5.18 2.71
CA ALA A 25 6.97 4.19 3.79
C ALA A 25 6.76 2.76 3.29
N VAL A 26 5.73 2.53 2.47
CA VAL A 26 5.45 1.22 1.86
C VAL A 26 6.60 0.80 0.94
N ARG A 27 7.20 1.72 0.17
CA ARG A 27 8.34 1.41 -0.68
C ARG A 27 9.59 1.04 0.13
N THR A 28 9.89 1.77 1.20
CA THR A 28 11.00 1.42 2.10
C THR A 28 10.84 0.00 2.63
N TYR A 29 9.63 -0.39 3.03
CA TYR A 29 9.36 -1.76 3.47
C TYR A 29 9.43 -2.78 2.31
N PHE A 30 8.88 -2.43 1.15
CA PHE A 30 8.92 -3.25 -0.06
C PHE A 30 10.36 -3.54 -0.50
N ASP A 31 11.21 -2.53 -0.60
CA ASP A 31 12.61 -2.66 -1.06
C ASP A 31 13.47 -3.45 -0.05
N ARG A 32 13.04 -3.59 1.21
CA ARG A 32 13.69 -4.51 2.16
C ARG A 32 13.34 -5.97 1.88
N LEU A 33 12.09 -6.25 1.53
CA LEU A 33 11.63 -7.60 1.18
C LEU A 33 12.09 -8.02 -0.22
N PHE A 34 12.14 -7.05 -1.14
CA PHE A 34 12.45 -7.25 -2.55
C PHE A 34 13.50 -6.20 -2.98
N PRO A 35 14.78 -6.38 -2.62
CA PRO A 35 15.82 -5.41 -2.94
C PRO A 35 15.83 -5.07 -4.44
N PRO A 36 15.94 -3.78 -4.83
CA PRO A 36 15.89 -3.38 -6.24
C PRO A 36 16.88 -4.12 -7.15
N SER A 37 18.06 -4.49 -6.63
CA SER A 37 19.06 -5.27 -7.35
C SER A 37 18.62 -6.70 -7.68
N TYR A 38 17.73 -7.28 -6.87
CA TYR A 38 17.22 -8.65 -7.04
C TYR A 38 15.77 -8.68 -7.52
N LEU A 39 15.11 -7.52 -7.61
CA LEU A 39 13.71 -7.41 -8.01
C LEU A 39 13.40 -8.15 -9.34
N PRO A 40 14.19 -8.03 -10.42
CA PRO A 40 13.92 -8.77 -11.66
C PRO A 40 13.92 -10.29 -11.44
N SER A 41 14.91 -10.80 -10.70
CA SER A 41 15.02 -12.22 -10.38
C SER A 41 13.86 -12.70 -9.52
N THR A 42 13.49 -11.93 -8.48
CA THR A 42 12.34 -12.26 -7.62
C THR A 42 11.05 -12.33 -8.41
N LEU A 43 10.81 -11.38 -9.33
CA LEU A 43 9.61 -11.39 -10.17
C LEU A 43 9.60 -12.59 -11.13
N ASN A 44 10.73 -12.93 -11.74
CA ASN A 44 10.86 -14.10 -12.60
C ASN A 44 10.66 -15.42 -11.85
N THR A 45 11.23 -15.57 -10.65
CA THR A 45 11.01 -16.77 -9.81
C THR A 45 9.54 -16.95 -9.43
N ASN A 46 8.80 -15.85 -9.28
CA ASN A 46 7.38 -15.86 -8.93
C ASN A 46 6.44 -15.64 -10.13
N TYR A 47 6.94 -15.83 -11.37
CA TYR A 47 6.19 -15.52 -12.59
C TYR A 47 4.81 -16.17 -12.62
N ASN A 48 4.73 -17.48 -12.30
CA ASN A 48 3.46 -18.22 -12.35
C ASN A 48 2.42 -17.67 -11.36
N THR A 49 2.84 -17.28 -10.15
CA THR A 49 1.96 -16.64 -9.17
C THR A 49 1.47 -15.29 -9.70
N LEU A 50 2.36 -14.49 -10.29
CA LEU A 50 1.99 -13.18 -10.85
C LEU A 50 1.06 -13.32 -12.07
N ASP A 51 1.28 -14.31 -12.92
CA ASP A 51 0.45 -14.59 -14.09
C ASP A 51 -0.96 -15.03 -13.67
N ASP A 52 -1.08 -15.86 -12.63
CA ASP A 52 -2.37 -16.21 -12.03
C ASP A 52 -3.09 -14.98 -11.46
N LEU A 53 -2.38 -14.06 -10.79
CA LEU A 53 -2.95 -12.80 -10.32
C LEU A 53 -3.42 -11.90 -11.46
N LYS A 54 -2.71 -11.89 -12.60
CA LYS A 54 -3.15 -11.18 -13.80
C LYS A 54 -4.40 -11.83 -14.39
N PHE A 55 -4.41 -13.15 -14.51
CA PHE A 55 -5.56 -13.91 -15.01
C PHE A 55 -6.81 -13.66 -14.15
N LYS A 56 -6.66 -13.64 -12.82
CA LYS A 56 -7.70 -13.30 -11.84
C LYS A 56 -8.05 -11.81 -11.78
N ARG A 57 -7.44 -10.97 -12.62
CA ARG A 57 -7.64 -9.50 -12.69
C ARG A 57 -7.31 -8.77 -11.39
N VAL A 58 -6.48 -9.37 -10.53
CA VAL A 58 -5.91 -8.69 -9.36
C VAL A 58 -4.82 -7.71 -9.81
N LEU A 59 -4.03 -8.10 -10.82
CA LEU A 59 -3.12 -7.22 -11.54
C LEU A 59 -3.74 -6.79 -12.87
N ASN A 60 -3.76 -5.49 -13.13
CA ASN A 60 -4.17 -4.97 -14.43
C ASN A 60 -3.00 -4.94 -15.42
N GLN A 61 -3.28 -4.70 -16.71
CA GLN A 61 -2.25 -4.70 -17.76
C GLN A 61 -1.18 -3.61 -17.55
N THR A 62 -1.55 -2.45 -17.01
CA THR A 62 -0.60 -1.37 -16.71
C THR A 62 0.39 -1.82 -15.64
N GLN A 63 -0.10 -2.41 -14.55
CA GLN A 63 0.73 -2.97 -13.48
C GLN A 63 1.61 -4.11 -14.01
N TRP A 64 1.04 -5.00 -14.85
CA TRP A 64 1.81 -6.07 -15.49
C TRP A 64 3.01 -5.54 -16.28
N ASN A 65 2.80 -4.47 -17.06
CA ASN A 65 3.86 -3.85 -17.86
C ASN A 65 4.95 -3.18 -16.99
N LEU A 66 4.66 -2.85 -15.73
CA LEU A 66 5.67 -2.38 -14.78
C LEU A 66 6.51 -3.53 -14.21
N LEU A 67 5.90 -4.71 -14.02
CA LEU A 67 6.59 -5.91 -13.52
C LEU A 67 7.44 -6.57 -14.61
N PHE A 68 6.90 -6.64 -15.83
CA PHE A 68 7.54 -7.26 -17.01
C PHE A 68 7.56 -6.26 -18.17
N PRO A 69 8.40 -5.21 -18.08
CA PRO A 69 8.50 -4.20 -19.13
C PRO A 69 9.06 -4.80 -20.43
N LYS A 70 8.57 -4.32 -21.57
CA LYS A 70 9.11 -4.73 -22.89
C LYS A 70 10.58 -4.33 -23.06
N ASN A 71 10.94 -3.16 -22.52
CA ASN A 71 12.28 -2.59 -22.58
C ASN A 71 12.73 -2.21 -21.16
N GLY A 72 13.94 -2.64 -20.78
CA GLY A 72 14.52 -2.32 -19.49
C GLY A 72 14.16 -3.30 -18.38
N LEU A 73 14.41 -2.89 -17.13
CA LEU A 73 14.16 -3.67 -15.93
C LEU A 73 13.04 -3.04 -15.10
N PRO A 74 12.29 -3.84 -14.31
CA PRO A 74 11.32 -3.33 -13.36
C PRO A 74 12.00 -2.44 -12.31
N VAL A 75 11.39 -1.30 -11.98
CA VAL A 75 11.94 -0.33 -11.01
C VAL A 75 10.90 -0.07 -9.94
N SER A 76 11.20 -0.39 -8.68
CA SER A 76 10.24 -0.26 -7.56
C SER A 76 9.75 1.18 -7.34
N THR A 77 10.51 2.19 -7.76
CA THR A 77 10.11 3.60 -7.68
C THR A 77 8.92 3.94 -8.58
N THR A 78 8.67 3.16 -9.64
CA THR A 78 7.51 3.35 -10.53
C THR A 78 6.25 2.65 -10.01
N PHE A 79 6.35 1.85 -8.94
CA PHE A 79 5.21 1.12 -8.42
C PHE A 79 4.35 2.02 -7.52
N ASP A 80 3.04 1.95 -7.72
CA ASP A 80 2.07 2.54 -6.80
C ASP A 80 1.92 1.69 -5.53
N VAL A 81 1.32 2.28 -4.49
CA VAL A 81 1.09 1.61 -3.20
C VAL A 81 0.25 0.35 -3.33
N THR A 82 -0.73 0.33 -4.24
CA THR A 82 -1.61 -0.83 -4.42
C THR A 82 -0.84 -2.01 -4.99
N LEU A 83 0.03 -1.76 -5.97
CA LEU A 83 0.90 -2.77 -6.56
C LEU A 83 1.90 -3.31 -5.53
N MET A 84 2.60 -2.44 -4.79
CA MET A 84 3.54 -2.88 -3.75
C MET A 84 2.85 -3.73 -2.68
N ILE A 85 1.68 -3.31 -2.19
CA ILE A 85 0.89 -4.08 -1.23
C ILE A 85 0.44 -5.43 -1.81
N CYS A 86 0.05 -5.47 -3.09
CA CYS A 86 -0.35 -6.70 -3.77
C CYS A 86 0.81 -7.70 -3.84
N LEU A 87 1.99 -7.25 -4.24
CA LEU A 87 3.18 -8.09 -4.34
C LEU A 87 3.61 -8.63 -2.97
N ILE A 88 3.67 -7.78 -1.94
CA ILE A 88 4.04 -8.22 -0.58
C ILE A 88 3.11 -9.34 -0.11
N ARG A 89 1.80 -9.19 -0.31
CA ARG A 89 0.81 -10.18 0.16
C ARG A 89 0.86 -11.52 -0.55
N ASN A 90 1.24 -11.53 -1.81
CA ASN A 90 1.16 -12.75 -2.62
C ASN A 90 2.52 -13.45 -2.74
N LEU A 91 3.62 -12.74 -2.47
CA LEU A 91 4.97 -13.27 -2.63
C LEU A 91 5.72 -13.46 -1.30
N THR A 92 5.12 -13.08 -0.17
CA THR A 92 5.72 -13.28 1.17
C THR A 92 4.73 -13.92 2.13
N SER A 93 5.25 -14.43 3.26
CA SER A 93 4.45 -14.93 4.38
C SER A 93 3.91 -13.83 5.29
N VAL A 94 3.97 -12.55 4.90
CA VAL A 94 3.38 -11.46 5.69
C VAL A 94 1.88 -11.72 5.79
N SER A 95 1.42 -12.06 6.99
CA SER A 95 0.06 -12.56 7.23
C SER A 95 -0.96 -11.63 6.61
N GLN A 96 -1.83 -12.17 5.76
CA GLN A 96 -3.04 -11.45 5.36
C GLN A 96 -3.85 -11.17 6.64
N PRO A 97 -4.43 -9.96 6.80
CA PRO A 97 -5.40 -9.73 7.86
C PRO A 97 -6.47 -10.82 7.76
N ILE A 98 -6.83 -11.42 8.89
CA ILE A 98 -7.64 -12.65 8.98
C ILE A 98 -8.99 -12.50 8.22
N ASN A 99 -9.46 -11.27 7.99
CA ASN A 99 -10.76 -10.98 7.40
C ASN A 99 -10.71 -10.28 6.02
N GLY A 100 -9.56 -10.27 5.35
CA GLY A 100 -9.40 -9.50 4.13
C GLY A 100 -9.47 -7.98 4.37
N LEU A 101 -9.09 -7.22 3.35
CA LEU A 101 -8.86 -5.77 3.43
C LEU A 101 -10.09 -4.89 3.65
N THR A 102 -11.26 -5.50 3.65
CA THR A 102 -12.55 -4.81 3.70
C THR A 102 -12.99 -4.54 5.14
N ASN A 103 -12.46 -5.26 6.13
CA ASN A 103 -12.90 -5.14 7.51
C ASN A 103 -11.72 -5.04 8.48
N TYR A 104 -10.90 -4.00 8.29
CA TYR A 104 -9.87 -3.68 9.26
C TYR A 104 -10.53 -3.03 10.49
N HIS A 105 -10.77 -3.82 11.53
CA HIS A 105 -11.06 -3.25 12.83
C HIS A 105 -9.77 -2.67 13.42
N TYR A 106 -9.85 -1.43 13.91
CA TYR A 106 -8.81 -0.71 14.65
C TYR A 106 -8.02 -1.57 15.68
N LYS A 107 -8.60 -2.68 16.14
CA LYS A 107 -8.12 -3.56 17.22
C LYS A 107 -7.15 -4.68 16.82
N GLU A 108 -6.79 -4.89 15.55
CA GLU A 108 -5.77 -5.90 15.23
C GLU A 108 -4.40 -5.49 15.81
N ARG A 109 -3.65 -6.48 16.36
CA ARG A 109 -2.29 -6.25 16.88
C ARG A 109 -1.40 -5.64 15.79
N ALA A 110 -0.49 -4.76 16.19
CA ALA A 110 0.48 -4.13 15.29
C ALA A 110 1.32 -5.20 14.56
N SER A 111 1.27 -5.20 13.23
CA SER A 111 2.07 -6.05 12.35
C SER A 111 2.20 -5.37 10.99
N PRO A 112 3.25 -5.68 10.19
CA PRO A 112 3.39 -5.09 8.87
C PRO A 112 2.17 -5.36 7.96
N GLY A 113 1.58 -6.56 8.05
CA GLY A 113 0.38 -6.91 7.28
C GLY A 113 -0.84 -6.06 7.66
N ALA A 114 -1.01 -5.80 8.95
CA ALA A 114 -2.07 -4.92 9.47
C ALA A 114 -1.81 -3.45 9.09
N ASP A 115 -0.56 -2.99 9.14
CA ASP A 115 -0.18 -1.62 8.74
C ASP A 115 -0.48 -1.36 7.26
N LEU A 116 -0.10 -2.30 6.38
CA LEU A 116 -0.43 -2.24 4.95
C LEU A 116 -1.95 -2.30 4.71
N ALA A 117 -2.71 -3.02 5.55
CA ALA A 117 -4.16 -3.06 5.47
C ALA A 117 -4.81 -1.72 5.82
N ARG A 118 -4.37 -1.09 6.92
CA ARG A 118 -4.81 0.27 7.31
C ARG A 118 -4.54 1.29 6.21
N ILE A 119 -3.35 1.28 5.62
CA ILE A 119 -3.02 2.19 4.50
C ILE A 119 -3.97 1.99 3.31
N LYS A 120 -4.23 0.73 2.92
CA LYS A 120 -5.18 0.45 1.82
C LYS A 120 -6.58 0.95 2.16
N TRP A 121 -7.04 0.71 3.37
CA TRP A 121 -8.38 1.11 3.83
C TRP A 121 -8.57 2.63 3.80
N TYR A 122 -7.63 3.40 4.37
CA TYR A 122 -7.69 4.86 4.33
C TYR A 122 -7.61 5.43 2.89
N ARG A 123 -6.82 4.80 2.00
CA ARG A 123 -6.81 5.18 0.58
C ARG A 123 -8.15 4.92 -0.11
N ASN A 124 -8.83 3.83 0.24
CA ASN A 124 -10.15 3.50 -0.31
C ASN A 124 -11.20 4.54 0.10
N ILE A 125 -11.22 4.89 1.40
CA ILE A 125 -12.12 5.91 1.96
C ILE A 125 -11.94 7.27 1.28
N LEU A 126 -10.69 7.70 1.04
CA LEU A 126 -10.45 8.96 0.35
C LEU A 126 -10.88 8.95 -1.12
N ALA A 127 -10.86 7.79 -1.76
CA ALA A 127 -11.27 7.63 -3.15
C ALA A 127 -12.80 7.50 -3.30
N HIS A 128 -13.47 7.01 -2.25
CA HIS A 128 -14.91 6.78 -2.22
C HIS A 128 -15.52 7.40 -0.94
N PRO A 129 -15.68 8.74 -0.89
CA PRO A 129 -16.17 9.43 0.30
C PRO A 129 -17.60 9.01 0.72
N GLU A 130 -18.40 8.53 -0.22
CA GLU A 130 -19.77 8.05 0.04
C GLU A 130 -19.80 6.77 0.89
N GLU A 131 -18.69 6.02 0.94
CA GLU A 131 -18.53 4.81 1.74
C GLU A 131 -17.80 5.10 3.08
N MET A 132 -17.60 6.38 3.44
CA MET A 132 -16.90 6.77 4.65
C MET A 132 -17.67 6.35 5.92
N PRO A 133 -17.06 5.56 6.82
CA PRO A 133 -17.39 5.68 8.24
C PRO A 133 -17.00 7.09 8.71
N THR A 134 -17.72 7.64 9.69
CA THR A 134 -17.36 8.90 10.36
C THR A 134 -16.07 8.73 11.17
N VAL A 135 -14.93 8.67 10.49
CA VAL A 135 -13.61 8.60 11.12
C VAL A 135 -13.15 10.03 11.36
N ASP A 136 -12.91 10.37 12.63
CA ASP A 136 -12.35 11.66 13.00
C ASP A 136 -10.97 11.89 12.36
N PHE A 137 -10.73 13.12 11.91
CA PHE A 137 -9.48 13.51 11.25
C PHE A 137 -8.25 13.20 12.11
N ASN A 138 -8.29 13.48 13.41
CA ASN A 138 -7.12 13.27 14.28
C ASN A 138 -6.84 11.77 14.44
N THR A 139 -7.90 10.96 14.54
CA THR A 139 -7.80 9.50 14.55
C THR A 139 -7.16 8.98 13.26
N ALA A 140 -7.63 9.45 12.10
CA ALA A 140 -7.07 9.07 10.81
C ALA A 140 -5.60 9.48 10.68
N TRP A 141 -5.30 10.73 11.00
CA TRP A 141 -3.95 11.29 10.96
C TRP A 141 -2.98 10.50 11.84
N SER A 142 -3.35 10.28 13.10
CA SER A 142 -2.52 9.55 14.07
C SER A 142 -2.24 8.13 13.58
N ASN A 143 -3.27 7.42 13.10
CA ASN A 143 -3.12 6.05 12.63
C ASN A 143 -2.22 5.97 11.39
N ILE A 144 -2.46 6.81 10.37
CA ILE A 144 -1.68 6.78 9.13
C ILE A 144 -0.22 7.15 9.39
N SER A 145 0.03 8.12 10.29
CA SER A 145 1.39 8.51 10.68
C SER A 145 2.10 7.36 11.39
N ALA A 146 1.47 6.78 12.41
CA ALA A 146 2.06 5.68 13.19
C ALA A 146 2.38 4.44 12.34
N VAL A 147 1.49 4.05 11.42
CA VAL A 147 1.73 2.88 10.55
C VAL A 147 2.83 3.17 9.51
N SER A 148 2.96 4.42 9.07
CA SER A 148 4.03 4.82 8.15
C SER A 148 5.39 4.73 8.84
N ASP A 149 5.49 5.24 10.06
CA ASP A 149 6.71 5.19 10.87
C ASP A 149 7.08 3.74 11.24
N SER A 150 6.07 2.94 11.59
CA SER A 150 6.22 1.51 11.85
C SER A 150 6.85 0.78 10.66
N LEU A 151 6.29 0.93 9.45
CA LEU A 151 6.81 0.28 8.24
C LEU A 151 8.26 0.67 7.91
N VAL A 152 8.63 1.94 8.17
CA VAL A 152 10.02 2.40 7.99
C VAL A 152 10.95 1.82 9.07
N SER A 153 10.43 1.50 10.25
CA SER A 153 11.23 1.02 11.38
C SER A 153 11.31 -0.51 11.49
N VAL A 154 10.56 -1.27 10.67
CA VAL A 154 10.58 -2.74 10.71
C VAL A 154 11.98 -3.30 10.42
N ILE A 155 12.56 -4.00 11.38
CA ILE A 155 13.77 -4.81 11.22
C ILE A 155 13.34 -6.25 10.91
N LEU A 156 13.78 -6.78 9.78
CA LEU A 156 13.63 -8.21 9.49
C LEU A 156 14.78 -8.94 10.20
N ILE A 157 14.44 -9.86 11.11
CA ILE A 157 15.39 -10.72 11.85
C ILE A 157 15.58 -12.01 11.07
#